data_AF-A0A1H7S0C7-F1
#
_entry.id   AF-A0A1H7S0C7-F1
#
_cell.length_a   1.000
_cell.length_b   1.000
_cell.length_c   1.000
_cell.angle_alpha   90.00
_cell.angle_beta   90.00
_cell.angle_gamma   90.00
#
_symmetry.space_group_name_H-M   'P 1'
#
loop_
_entity.id
_entity.type
_entity.pdbx_description
1 polymer ?
#
loop_
_entity_poly.entity_id
_entity_poly.type
_entity_poly.pdbx_seq_one_letter_code
_entity_poly.pdbx_strand_id
1 'polypeptide(L)'
;MSLNSIFQYFVPKDKKFFPLFEQASTNLIDIANALNEAVNTEDLEQRKLHYKKVKDLEHKGDDITHQIHLELGKNFITPFDREDIHTLASALDDIADYIFDSANRMELYHVDEITEPIKELASLIVEAVTALSKGMYELRNLKNVRSIADACVRVNSVENKADYVYNKAIGDLFLYEKDAIALIKYKEVLATLETATDMCEDVANVLESILVKNA
;
A
#
# COMPACT_ATOMS: atom_id res chain seq x y z
N MET A 1 44.10 8.78 0.69
CA MET A 1 42.86 8.00 0.58
C MET A 1 42.00 8.33 1.77
N SER A 2 40.84 8.96 1.54
CA SER A 2 39.93 9.37 2.62
C SER A 2 39.40 8.12 3.33
N LEU A 3 39.37 8.13 4.66
CA LEU A 3 38.83 7.05 5.51
C LEU A 3 37.41 6.60 5.08
N ASN A 4 36.64 7.48 4.43
CA ASN A 4 35.31 7.18 3.89
C ASN A 4 35.33 6.14 2.75
N SER A 5 36.42 6.05 1.98
CA SER A 5 36.54 5.10 0.86
C SER A 5 36.73 3.66 1.33
N ILE A 6 37.33 3.45 2.50
CA ILE A 6 37.58 2.11 3.04
C ILE A 6 36.28 1.56 3.64
N PHE A 7 35.50 2.40 4.35
CA PHE A 7 34.20 2.02 4.89
C PHE A 7 33.19 1.64 3.79
N GLN A 8 33.19 2.34 2.65
CA GLN A 8 32.31 2.02 1.51
C GLN A 8 32.56 0.62 0.91
N TYR A 9 33.77 0.09 1.06
CA TYR A 9 34.13 -1.26 0.59
C TYR A 9 33.70 -2.36 1.57
N PHE A 10 33.47 -2.02 2.84
CA PHE A 10 33.03 -2.92 3.89
C PHE A 10 31.51 -2.89 4.13
N VAL A 11 30.76 -2.00 3.48
CA VAL A 11 29.29 -2.06 3.48
C VAL A 11 28.87 -3.32 2.69
N PRO A 12 28.33 -4.35 3.35
CA PRO A 12 27.83 -5.51 2.64
C PRO A 12 26.69 -5.04 1.74
N LYS A 13 26.72 -5.40 0.45
CA LYS A 13 25.54 -5.22 -0.41
C LYS A 13 24.41 -6.00 0.26
N ASP A 14 23.40 -5.31 0.77
CA ASP A 14 22.31 -5.96 1.47
C ASP A 14 21.59 -6.93 0.52
N LYS A 15 21.59 -8.20 0.90
CA LYS A 15 20.97 -9.32 0.17
C LYS A 15 19.66 -9.75 0.83
N LYS A 16 19.20 -9.04 1.87
CA LYS A 16 18.09 -9.45 2.72
C LYS A 16 16.94 -8.46 2.69
N PHE A 17 17.12 -7.21 3.14
CA PHE A 17 16.01 -6.28 3.30
C PHE A 17 15.50 -5.74 1.97
N PHE A 18 16.37 -5.27 1.07
CA PHE A 18 15.91 -4.77 -0.23
C PHE A 18 15.12 -5.81 -1.05
N PRO A 19 15.56 -7.09 -1.19
CA PRO A 19 14.72 -8.10 -1.82
C PRO A 19 13.37 -8.35 -1.14
N LEU A 20 13.27 -8.20 0.18
CA LEU A 20 12.00 -8.35 0.90
C LEU A 20 11.07 -7.16 0.63
N PHE A 21 11.59 -5.94 0.62
CA PHE A 21 10.81 -4.76 0.25
C PHE A 21 10.31 -4.81 -1.20
N GLU A 22 11.11 -5.31 -2.13
CA GLU A 22 10.67 -5.53 -3.52
C GLU A 22 9.57 -6.59 -3.61
N GLN A 23 9.66 -7.66 -2.82
CA GLN A 23 8.61 -8.67 -2.72
C GLN A 23 7.32 -8.10 -2.14
N ALA A 24 7.42 -7.32 -1.04
CA ALA A 24 6.28 -6.64 -0.44
C ALA A 24 5.62 -5.68 -1.44
N SER A 25 6.42 -4.88 -2.14
CA SER A 25 5.91 -3.96 -3.16
C SER A 25 5.25 -4.67 -4.34
N THR A 26 5.82 -5.78 -4.82
CA THR A 26 5.18 -6.60 -5.87
C THR A 26 3.86 -7.17 -5.37
N ASN A 27 3.82 -7.65 -4.12
CA ASN A 27 2.61 -8.16 -3.49
C ASN A 27 1.51 -7.10 -3.38
N LEU A 28 1.88 -5.86 -3.05
CA LEU A 28 0.95 -4.72 -3.01
C LEU A 28 0.34 -4.41 -4.38
N ILE A 29 1.12 -4.51 -5.45
CA ILE A 29 0.59 -4.40 -6.82
C ILE A 29 -0.40 -5.54 -7.11
N ASP A 30 -0.05 -6.78 -6.75
CA ASP A 30 -0.90 -7.94 -7.00
C ASP A 30 -2.23 -7.85 -6.24
N ILE A 31 -2.21 -7.46 -4.96
CA ILE A 31 -3.41 -7.37 -4.11
C ILE A 31 -4.32 -6.22 -4.54
N ALA A 32 -3.75 -5.05 -4.88
CA ALA A 32 -4.50 -3.92 -5.41
C ALA A 32 -5.18 -4.27 -6.75
N ASN A 33 -4.47 -4.97 -7.64
CA ASN A 33 -5.06 -5.44 -8.89
C ASN A 33 -6.17 -6.47 -8.66
N ALA A 34 -6.00 -7.40 -7.70
CA ALA A 34 -7.04 -8.35 -7.35
C ALA A 34 -8.31 -7.67 -6.80
N LEU A 35 -8.16 -6.64 -5.98
CA LEU A 35 -9.28 -5.79 -5.53
C LEU A 35 -9.93 -5.07 -6.72
N ASN A 36 -9.13 -4.47 -7.60
CA ASN A 36 -9.63 -3.76 -8.78
C ASN A 36 -10.36 -4.71 -9.75
N GLU A 37 -9.89 -5.94 -9.92
CA GLU A 37 -10.60 -6.99 -10.65
C GLU A 37 -11.94 -7.34 -9.98
N ALA A 38 -11.98 -7.46 -8.64
CA ALA A 38 -13.19 -7.78 -7.90
C ALA A 38 -14.30 -6.74 -8.12
N VAL A 39 -13.98 -5.45 -7.97
CA VAL A 39 -14.96 -4.35 -8.09
C VAL A 39 -15.47 -4.16 -9.52
N ASN A 40 -14.72 -4.63 -10.51
CA ASN A 40 -15.11 -4.58 -11.93
C ASN A 40 -15.78 -5.87 -12.43
N THR A 41 -15.86 -6.91 -11.59
CA THR A 41 -16.49 -8.19 -11.95
C THR A 41 -17.98 -8.18 -11.61
N GLU A 42 -18.83 -8.35 -12.62
CA GLU A 42 -20.30 -8.39 -12.44
C GLU A 42 -20.79 -9.71 -11.85
N ASP A 43 -20.18 -10.85 -12.24
CA ASP A 43 -20.57 -12.17 -11.74
C ASP A 43 -20.13 -12.37 -10.27
N LEU A 44 -21.09 -12.62 -9.38
CA LEU A 44 -20.84 -12.71 -7.95
C LEU A 44 -19.96 -13.90 -7.56
N GLU A 45 -20.06 -15.04 -8.26
CA GLU A 45 -19.24 -16.21 -7.97
C GLU A 45 -17.79 -16.01 -8.42
N GLN A 46 -17.57 -15.37 -9.57
CA GLN A 46 -16.24 -14.92 -9.99
C GLN A 46 -15.68 -13.86 -9.04
N ARG A 47 -16.50 -12.91 -8.57
CA ARG A 47 -16.08 -11.89 -7.61
C ARG A 47 -15.55 -12.49 -6.32
N LYS A 48 -16.20 -13.53 -5.79
CA LYS A 48 -15.71 -14.28 -4.60
C LYS A 48 -14.32 -14.88 -4.81
N LEU A 49 -13.98 -15.30 -6.03
CA LEU A 49 -12.63 -15.80 -6.33
C LEU A 49 -11.58 -14.67 -6.22
N HIS A 50 -11.94 -13.44 -6.62
CA HIS A 50 -11.06 -12.28 -6.44
C HIS A 50 -10.93 -11.89 -4.97
N TYR A 51 -12.00 -11.92 -4.16
CA TYR A 51 -11.90 -11.68 -2.71
C TYR A 51 -11.02 -12.71 -2.02
N LYS A 52 -11.14 -13.99 -2.39
CA LYS A 52 -10.23 -15.03 -1.90
C LYS A 52 -8.77 -14.74 -2.31
N LYS A 53 -8.53 -14.33 -3.55
CA LYS A 53 -7.18 -13.95 -4.02
C LYS A 53 -6.62 -12.77 -3.24
N VAL A 54 -7.44 -11.76 -2.92
CA VAL A 54 -7.03 -10.63 -2.05
C VAL A 54 -6.59 -11.15 -0.69
N LYS A 55 -7.38 -12.02 -0.06
CA LYS A 55 -7.04 -12.63 1.23
C LYS A 55 -5.74 -13.45 1.19
N ASP A 56 -5.57 -14.29 0.18
CA ASP A 56 -4.36 -15.10 0.02
C ASP A 56 -3.11 -14.21 -0.18
N LEU A 57 -3.27 -13.03 -0.79
CA LEU A 57 -2.20 -12.04 -0.97
C LEU A 57 -1.91 -11.22 0.29
N GLU A 58 -2.90 -10.90 1.11
CA GLU A 58 -2.68 -10.29 2.43
C GLU A 58 -1.85 -11.21 3.32
N HIS A 59 -2.21 -12.50 3.43
CA HIS A 59 -1.43 -13.47 4.22
C HIS A 59 0.02 -13.59 3.73
N LYS A 60 0.24 -13.47 2.42
CA LYS A 60 1.59 -13.42 1.85
C LYS A 60 2.32 -12.12 2.20
N GLY A 61 1.60 -11.01 2.30
CA GLY A 61 2.10 -9.73 2.82
C GLY A 61 2.60 -9.87 4.25
N ASP A 62 1.75 -10.37 5.16
CA ASP A 62 2.08 -10.64 6.57
C ASP A 62 3.34 -11.49 6.71
N ASP A 63 3.45 -12.56 5.92
CA ASP A 63 4.60 -13.46 5.92
C ASP A 63 5.90 -12.71 5.54
N ILE A 64 5.83 -11.78 4.57
CA ILE A 64 6.96 -10.94 4.16
C ILE A 64 7.31 -9.95 5.28
N THR A 65 6.33 -9.27 5.87
CA THR A 65 6.51 -8.34 6.99
C THR A 65 7.14 -9.04 8.19
N HIS A 66 6.61 -10.21 8.55
CA HIS A 66 7.18 -11.06 9.59
C HIS A 66 8.63 -11.45 9.29
N GLN A 67 8.94 -11.81 8.03
CA GLN A 67 10.29 -12.13 7.62
C GLN A 67 11.25 -10.93 7.75
N ILE A 68 10.81 -9.71 7.42
CA ILE A 68 11.59 -8.49 7.63
C ILE A 68 11.91 -8.30 9.12
N HIS A 69 10.91 -8.43 10.00
CA HIS A 69 11.09 -8.31 11.45
C HIS A 69 12.04 -9.39 12.00
N LEU A 70 11.96 -10.62 11.52
CA LEU A 70 12.90 -11.69 11.88
C LEU A 70 14.33 -11.39 11.43
N GLU A 71 14.52 -10.88 10.21
CA GLU A 71 15.85 -10.51 9.70
C GLU A 71 16.40 -9.28 10.46
N LEU A 72 15.55 -8.34 10.88
CA LEU A 72 15.95 -7.28 11.81
C LEU A 72 16.47 -7.87 13.12
N GLY A 73 15.75 -8.81 13.75
CA GLY A 73 16.17 -9.44 15.00
C GLY A 73 17.47 -10.24 14.90
N LYS A 74 17.81 -10.77 13.72
CA LYS A 74 18.99 -11.61 13.48
C LYS A 74 20.23 -10.85 13.02
N ASN A 75 20.06 -9.79 12.21
CA ASN A 75 21.16 -9.07 11.60
C ASN A 75 21.39 -7.74 12.32
N PHE A 76 22.59 -7.54 12.87
CA PHE A 76 22.96 -6.30 13.55
C PHE A 76 23.42 -5.19 12.59
N ILE A 77 23.82 -5.55 11.36
CA ILE A 77 24.20 -4.61 10.31
C ILE A 77 23.04 -4.48 9.33
N THR A 78 22.51 -3.27 9.18
CA THR A 78 21.38 -2.96 8.30
C THR A 78 21.77 -1.93 7.22
N PRO A 79 21.07 -1.90 6.07
CA PRO A 79 21.40 -0.98 4.98
C PRO A 79 21.15 0.50 5.32
N PHE A 80 20.21 0.76 6.23
CA PHE A 80 19.90 2.08 6.80
C PHE A 80 19.33 1.87 8.22
N ASP A 81 18.79 2.93 8.82
CA ASP A 81 18.29 2.90 10.19
C ASP A 81 17.26 1.78 10.41
N ARG A 82 17.37 1.10 11.56
CA ARG A 82 16.56 -0.08 11.88
C ARG A 82 15.11 0.27 12.18
N GLU A 83 14.87 1.43 12.79
CA GLU A 83 13.53 1.92 13.08
C GLU A 83 12.84 2.28 11.76
N ASP A 84 13.57 2.83 10.78
CA ASP A 84 13.03 3.09 9.45
C ASP A 84 12.68 1.78 8.71
N ILE A 85 13.49 0.73 8.80
CA ILE A 85 13.16 -0.59 8.21
C ILE A 85 11.87 -1.16 8.84
N HIS A 86 11.75 -1.09 10.16
CA HIS A 86 10.57 -1.57 10.87
C HIS A 86 9.32 -0.76 10.46
N THR A 87 9.43 0.57 10.51
CA THR A 87 8.32 1.47 10.18
C THR A 87 7.88 1.28 8.72
N LEU A 88 8.83 1.15 7.79
CA LEU A 88 8.52 0.90 6.39
C LEU A 88 7.84 -0.46 6.19
N ALA A 89 8.29 -1.50 6.88
CA ALA A 89 7.66 -2.81 6.80
C ALA A 89 6.23 -2.79 7.33
N SER A 90 5.99 -2.16 8.49
CA SER A 90 4.64 -2.03 9.06
C SER A 90 3.72 -1.20 8.16
N ALA A 91 4.18 -0.05 7.65
CA ALA A 91 3.36 0.79 6.78
C ALA A 91 3.00 0.12 5.43
N LEU A 92 3.86 -0.75 4.90
CA LEU A 92 3.54 -1.55 3.72
C LEU A 92 2.48 -2.61 4.02
N ASP A 93 2.53 -3.21 5.21
CA ASP A 93 1.54 -4.17 5.73
C ASP A 93 0.17 -3.51 5.83
N ASP A 94 0.10 -2.31 6.43
CA ASP A 94 -1.14 -1.56 6.62
C ASP A 94 -1.89 -1.34 5.29
N ILE A 95 -1.17 -1.07 4.19
CA ILE A 95 -1.80 -0.96 2.85
C ILE A 95 -2.49 -2.28 2.46
N ALA A 96 -1.81 -3.43 2.63
CA ALA A 96 -2.36 -4.73 2.30
C ALA A 96 -3.59 -5.05 3.16
N ASP A 97 -3.53 -4.74 4.46
CA ASP A 97 -4.60 -4.92 5.42
C ASP A 97 -5.85 -4.13 5.02
N TYR A 98 -5.73 -2.84 4.72
CA TYR A 98 -6.89 -2.03 4.34
C TYR A 98 -7.47 -2.40 2.97
N ILE A 99 -6.65 -2.90 2.03
CA ILE A 99 -7.14 -3.49 0.77
C ILE A 99 -7.94 -4.76 1.06
N PHE A 100 -7.43 -5.64 1.92
CA PHE A 100 -8.13 -6.85 2.33
C PHE A 100 -9.41 -6.54 3.09
N ASP A 101 -9.39 -5.63 4.05
CA ASP A 101 -10.55 -5.19 4.81
C ASP A 101 -11.64 -4.63 3.89
N SER A 102 -11.26 -3.88 2.85
CA SER A 102 -12.20 -3.37 1.86
C SER A 102 -12.91 -4.50 1.10
N ALA A 103 -12.14 -5.49 0.63
CA ALA A 103 -12.69 -6.69 -0.02
C ALA A 103 -13.58 -7.50 0.93
N ASN A 104 -13.10 -7.74 2.14
CA ASN A 104 -13.79 -8.52 3.17
C ASN A 104 -15.10 -7.86 3.59
N ARG A 105 -15.12 -6.53 3.77
CA ARG A 105 -16.35 -5.77 4.07
C ARG A 105 -17.35 -5.86 2.92
N MET A 106 -16.91 -5.71 1.66
CA MET A 106 -17.81 -5.88 0.52
C MET A 106 -18.44 -7.29 0.48
N GLU A 107 -17.65 -8.33 0.74
CA GLU A 107 -18.12 -9.72 0.79
C GLU A 107 -19.10 -9.96 1.95
N LEU A 108 -18.68 -9.65 3.18
CA LEU A 108 -19.44 -9.92 4.40
C LEU A 108 -20.72 -9.08 4.51
N TYR A 109 -20.71 -7.87 3.99
CA TYR A 109 -21.87 -6.99 4.00
C TYR A 109 -22.80 -7.23 2.81
N HIS A 110 -22.47 -8.14 1.89
CA HIS A 110 -23.22 -8.36 0.66
C HIS A 110 -23.41 -7.05 -0.13
N VAL A 111 -22.31 -6.35 -0.41
CA VAL A 111 -22.29 -5.19 -1.31
C VAL A 111 -22.23 -5.71 -2.74
N ASP A 112 -23.39 -6.14 -3.25
CA ASP A 112 -23.49 -6.77 -4.57
C ASP A 112 -23.42 -5.74 -5.71
N GLU A 113 -23.98 -4.55 -5.49
CA GLU A 113 -23.93 -3.43 -6.43
C GLU A 113 -22.69 -2.57 -6.14
N ILE A 114 -21.70 -2.66 -7.02
CA ILE A 114 -20.47 -1.88 -6.91
C ILE A 114 -20.68 -0.53 -7.59
N THR A 115 -20.64 0.54 -6.79
CA THR A 115 -20.80 1.92 -7.26
C THR A 115 -19.54 2.43 -7.96
N GLU A 116 -19.69 3.43 -8.83
CA GLU A 116 -18.55 4.05 -9.53
C GLU A 116 -17.48 4.63 -8.58
N PRO A 117 -17.82 5.31 -7.45
CA PRO A 117 -16.81 5.74 -6.49
C PRO A 117 -15.97 4.59 -5.91
N ILE A 118 -16.55 3.41 -5.67
CA ILE A 118 -15.80 2.24 -5.20
C ILE A 118 -14.78 1.80 -6.26
N LYS A 119 -15.19 1.74 -7.53
CA LYS A 119 -14.29 1.38 -8.64
C LYS A 119 -13.19 2.42 -8.81
N GLU A 120 -13.52 3.70 -8.70
CA GLU A 120 -12.55 4.79 -8.83
C GLU A 120 -11.51 4.73 -7.71
N LEU A 121 -11.92 4.55 -6.45
CA LEU A 121 -10.99 4.40 -5.33
C LEU A 121 -10.09 3.17 -5.49
N ALA A 122 -10.63 2.02 -5.90
CA ALA A 122 -9.83 0.82 -6.16
C ALA A 122 -8.77 1.04 -7.26
N SER A 123 -9.13 1.77 -8.32
CA SER A 123 -8.20 2.17 -9.38
C SER A 123 -7.11 3.12 -8.88
N LEU A 124 -7.47 4.05 -7.98
CA LEU A 124 -6.51 4.97 -7.34
C LEU A 124 -5.53 4.23 -6.43
N ILE A 125 -5.99 3.21 -5.69
CA ILE A 125 -5.09 2.35 -4.91
C ILE A 125 -4.06 1.70 -5.84
N VAL A 126 -4.47 1.12 -6.98
CA VAL A 126 -3.54 0.54 -7.97
C VAL A 126 -2.52 1.58 -8.45
N GLU A 127 -2.96 2.81 -8.72
CA GLU A 127 -2.10 3.91 -9.15
C GLU A 127 -1.06 4.29 -8.08
N ALA A 128 -1.49 4.41 -6.82
CA ALA A 128 -0.64 4.73 -5.67
C ALA A 128 0.42 3.65 -5.42
N VAL A 129 0.02 2.37 -5.31
CA VAL A 129 0.97 1.28 -5.06
C VAL A 129 1.97 1.10 -6.21
N THR A 130 1.55 1.39 -7.45
CA THR A 130 2.44 1.37 -8.62
C THR A 130 3.48 2.50 -8.55
N ALA A 131 3.09 3.68 -8.07
CA ALA A 131 4.02 4.79 -7.85
C ALA A 131 5.00 4.47 -6.71
N LEU A 132 4.49 4.00 -5.58
CA LEU A 132 5.30 3.55 -4.43
C LEU A 132 6.32 2.49 -4.83
N SER A 133 5.93 1.53 -5.66
CA SER A 133 6.82 0.47 -6.11
C SER A 133 8.08 1.02 -6.76
N LYS A 134 7.94 2.03 -7.62
CA LYS A 134 9.09 2.69 -8.25
C LYS A 134 10.03 3.30 -7.22
N GLY A 135 9.49 3.97 -6.19
CA GLY A 135 10.29 4.52 -5.08
C GLY A 135 10.99 3.41 -4.27
N MET A 136 10.30 2.30 -4.03
CA MET A 136 10.83 1.17 -3.26
C MET A 136 12.04 0.51 -3.95
N TYR A 137 11.97 0.30 -5.26
CA TYR A 137 13.10 -0.26 -6.03
C TYR A 137 14.35 0.64 -5.98
N GLU A 138 14.16 1.96 -5.88
CA GLU A 138 15.24 2.94 -5.82
C GLU A 138 15.92 3.00 -4.43
N LEU A 139 15.35 2.39 -3.38
CA LEU A 139 16.01 2.29 -2.07
C LEU A 139 17.35 1.56 -2.13
N ARG A 140 17.56 0.67 -3.11
CA ARG A 140 18.87 0.04 -3.36
C ARG A 140 19.96 1.05 -3.72
N ASN A 141 19.56 2.20 -4.26
CA ASN A 141 20.42 3.26 -4.71
C ASN A 141 19.87 4.62 -4.27
N LEU A 142 20.00 4.91 -2.97
CA LEU A 142 19.59 6.16 -2.31
C LEU A 142 20.17 7.45 -2.95
N LYS A 143 21.03 7.35 -3.97
CA LYS A 143 21.50 8.49 -4.76
C LYS A 143 20.46 8.97 -5.77
N ASN A 144 19.45 8.17 -6.11
CA ASN A 144 18.39 8.56 -7.04
C ASN A 144 17.23 9.27 -6.31
N VAL A 145 17.59 10.29 -5.52
CA VAL A 145 16.67 11.06 -4.67
C VAL A 145 15.49 11.60 -5.47
N ARG A 146 15.74 12.02 -6.72
CA ARG A 146 14.71 12.55 -7.61
C ARG A 146 13.62 11.53 -7.93
N SER A 147 13.99 10.27 -8.22
CA SER A 147 13.01 9.23 -8.55
C SER A 147 12.10 8.90 -7.37
N ILE A 148 12.67 8.84 -6.17
CA ILE A 148 11.91 8.62 -4.94
C ILE A 148 11.00 9.81 -4.64
N ALA A 149 11.50 11.05 -4.76
CA ALA A 149 10.68 12.25 -4.58
C ALA A 149 9.53 12.36 -5.60
N ASP A 150 9.80 12.05 -6.87
CA ASP A 150 8.78 12.04 -7.93
C ASP A 150 7.69 10.97 -7.63
N ALA A 151 8.06 9.83 -7.04
CA ALA A 151 7.11 8.82 -6.58
C ALA A 151 6.25 9.33 -5.41
N CYS A 152 6.84 9.99 -4.41
CA CYS A 152 6.12 10.54 -3.25
C CYS A 152 5.11 11.61 -3.68
N VAL A 153 5.53 12.56 -4.53
CA VAL A 153 4.63 13.57 -5.13
C VAL A 153 3.46 12.93 -5.87
N ARG A 154 3.72 11.82 -6.57
CA ARG A 154 2.66 11.12 -7.30
C ARG A 154 1.65 10.48 -6.34
N VAL A 155 2.11 9.86 -5.26
CA VAL A 155 1.23 9.27 -4.24
C VAL A 155 0.37 10.33 -3.58
N ASN A 156 0.94 11.46 -3.15
CA ASN A 156 0.17 12.55 -2.54
C ASN A 156 -0.88 13.09 -3.52
N SER A 157 -0.55 13.21 -4.80
CA SER A 157 -1.55 13.59 -5.82
C SER A 157 -2.68 12.57 -5.99
N VAL A 158 -2.43 11.28 -5.74
CA VAL A 158 -3.44 10.22 -5.81
C VAL A 158 -4.33 10.24 -4.58
N GLU A 159 -3.74 10.35 -3.39
CA GLU A 159 -4.45 10.50 -2.11
C GLU A 159 -5.42 11.70 -2.18
N ASN A 160 -4.94 12.89 -2.57
CA ASN A 160 -5.79 14.07 -2.70
C ASN A 160 -6.98 13.87 -3.65
N LYS A 161 -6.81 13.02 -4.68
CA LYS A 161 -7.89 12.65 -5.60
C LYS A 161 -8.85 11.65 -4.95
N ALA A 162 -8.33 10.65 -4.24
CA ALA A 162 -9.12 9.67 -3.51
C ALA A 162 -9.98 10.36 -2.45
N ASP A 163 -9.41 11.30 -1.70
CA ASP A 163 -10.06 12.17 -0.74
C ASP A 163 -11.26 12.90 -1.36
N TYR A 164 -11.07 13.50 -2.54
CA TYR A 164 -12.15 14.17 -3.26
C TYR A 164 -13.28 13.21 -3.65
N VAL A 165 -12.93 12.03 -4.18
CA VAL A 165 -13.90 11.00 -4.58
C VAL A 165 -14.70 10.50 -3.37
N TYR A 166 -14.01 10.19 -2.28
CA TYR A 166 -14.59 9.74 -1.02
C TYR A 166 -15.54 10.80 -0.44
N ASN A 167 -15.07 12.03 -0.25
CA ASN A 167 -15.86 13.10 0.35
C ASN A 167 -17.13 13.40 -0.47
N LYS A 168 -17.02 13.39 -1.80
CA LYS A 168 -18.18 13.54 -2.68
C LYS A 168 -19.15 12.37 -2.55
N ALA A 169 -18.65 11.13 -2.58
CA ALA A 169 -19.47 9.93 -2.47
C ALA A 169 -20.20 9.85 -1.12
N ILE A 170 -19.54 10.22 -0.03
CA ILE A 170 -20.16 10.34 1.30
C ILE A 170 -21.24 11.42 1.30
N GLY A 171 -20.97 12.60 0.73
CA GLY A 171 -21.96 13.67 0.62
C GLY A 171 -23.23 13.22 -0.13
N ASP A 172 -23.06 12.55 -1.26
CA ASP A 172 -24.16 12.01 -2.06
C ASP A 172 -24.90 10.89 -1.31
N LEU A 173 -24.18 10.00 -0.63
CA LEU A 173 -24.76 8.91 0.15
C LEU A 173 -25.69 9.44 1.25
N PHE A 174 -25.25 10.44 2.03
CA PHE A 174 -26.08 11.05 3.09
C PHE A 174 -27.24 11.89 2.55
N LEU A 175 -27.12 12.44 1.34
CA LEU A 175 -28.19 13.24 0.73
C LEU A 175 -29.32 12.35 0.16
N TYR A 176 -28.96 11.28 -0.55
CA TYR A 176 -29.89 10.52 -1.37
C TYR A 176 -30.31 9.17 -0.77
N GLU A 177 -29.44 8.45 -0.08
CA GLU A 177 -29.79 7.15 0.50
C GLU A 177 -30.79 7.31 1.65
N LYS A 178 -31.77 6.40 1.72
CA LYS A 178 -32.82 6.39 2.75
C LYS A 178 -32.79 5.11 3.58
N ASP A 179 -32.20 4.03 3.06
CA ASP A 179 -31.91 2.84 3.84
C ASP A 179 -30.64 3.05 4.68
N ALA A 180 -30.83 3.15 5.99
CA ALA A 180 -29.72 3.31 6.93
C ALA A 180 -28.74 2.11 6.92
N ILE A 181 -29.21 0.90 6.62
CA ILE A 181 -28.34 -0.28 6.52
C ILE A 181 -27.45 -0.15 5.29
N ALA A 182 -28.02 0.19 4.12
CA ALA A 182 -27.26 0.44 2.91
C ALA A 182 -26.24 1.58 3.13
N LEU A 183 -26.67 2.69 3.73
CA LEU A 183 -25.79 3.81 4.07
C LEU A 183 -24.58 3.36 4.90
N ILE A 184 -24.79 2.56 5.96
CA ILE A 184 -23.69 2.06 6.79
C ILE A 184 -22.74 1.19 5.96
N LYS A 185 -23.26 0.25 5.17
CA LYS A 185 -22.44 -0.66 4.35
C LYS A 185 -21.54 0.12 3.38
N TYR A 186 -22.13 1.02 2.59
CA TYR A 186 -21.37 1.78 1.60
C TYR A 186 -20.41 2.77 2.24
N LYS A 187 -20.82 3.45 3.32
CA LYS A 187 -19.92 4.34 4.07
C LYS A 187 -18.68 3.59 4.56
N GLU A 188 -18.85 2.43 5.18
CA GLU A 188 -17.73 1.66 5.72
C GLU A 188 -16.80 1.16 4.62
N VAL A 189 -17.31 0.70 3.48
CA VAL A 189 -16.48 0.29 2.33
C VAL A 189 -15.72 1.48 1.75
N LEU A 190 -16.39 2.61 1.50
CA LEU A 190 -15.78 3.82 0.95
C LEU A 190 -14.68 4.37 1.88
N ALA A 191 -14.92 4.41 3.18
CA ALA A 191 -13.93 4.86 4.16
C ALA A 191 -12.70 3.95 4.17
N THR A 192 -12.89 2.62 4.13
CA THR A 192 -11.77 1.67 4.14
C THR A 192 -10.90 1.79 2.89
N LEU A 193 -11.52 2.02 1.72
CA LEU A 193 -10.80 2.22 0.47
C LEU A 193 -10.00 3.53 0.45
N GLU A 194 -10.56 4.60 1.01
CA GLU A 194 -9.83 5.86 1.19
C GLU A 194 -8.68 5.71 2.19
N THR A 195 -8.88 4.99 3.30
CA THR A 195 -7.80 4.73 4.26
C THR A 195 -6.68 3.91 3.63
N ALA A 196 -6.97 2.98 2.71
CA ALA A 196 -5.92 2.30 1.95
C ALA A 196 -5.07 3.26 1.10
N THR A 197 -5.65 4.35 0.59
CA THR A 197 -4.89 5.40 -0.13
C THR A 197 -4.09 6.30 0.82
N ASP A 198 -4.62 6.60 2.01
CA ASP A 198 -3.92 7.32 3.09
C ASP A 198 -2.68 6.52 3.55
N MET A 199 -2.80 5.20 3.73
CA MET A 199 -1.64 4.35 4.06
C MET A 199 -0.56 4.35 2.97
N CYS A 200 -0.94 4.60 1.70
CA CYS A 200 0.06 4.80 0.66
C CYS A 200 0.85 6.11 0.88
N GLU A 201 0.19 7.19 1.28
CA GLU A 201 0.85 8.45 1.66
C GLU A 201 1.77 8.25 2.87
N ASP A 202 1.35 7.48 3.87
CA ASP A 202 2.20 7.16 5.02
C ASP A 202 3.51 6.46 4.61
N VAL A 203 3.45 5.50 3.68
CA VAL A 203 4.67 4.90 3.11
C VAL A 203 5.53 5.95 2.39
N ALA A 204 4.91 6.87 1.63
CA ALA A 204 5.65 7.96 0.98
C ALA A 204 6.36 8.86 2.01
N ASN A 205 5.70 9.20 3.12
CA ASN A 205 6.27 9.96 4.22
C ASN A 205 7.47 9.25 4.87
N VAL A 206 7.39 7.92 5.03
CA VAL A 206 8.52 7.11 5.51
C VAL A 206 9.69 7.13 4.51
N LEU A 207 9.42 7.02 3.21
CA LEU A 207 10.46 7.13 2.17
C LEU A 207 11.14 8.50 2.18
N GLU A 208 10.38 9.59 2.33
CA GLU A 208 10.93 10.94 2.45
C GLU A 208 11.81 11.10 3.70
N SER A 209 11.37 10.55 4.84
CA SER A 209 12.16 10.55 6.08
C SER A 209 13.50 9.82 5.90
N ILE A 210 13.47 8.64 5.26
CA ILE A 210 14.69 7.87 4.92
C ILE A 210 15.62 8.70 4.03
N LEU A 211 15.08 9.36 3.00
CA LEU A 211 15.87 10.22 2.12
C LEU A 211 16.56 11.34 2.89
N VAL A 212 15.84 12.07 3.74
CA VAL A 212 16.39 13.19 4.51
C VAL A 212 17.53 12.74 5.44
N LYS A 213 17.40 11.57 6.05
CA LYS A 213 18.44 11.00 6.94
C LYS A 213 19.70 10.54 6.18
N ASN A 214 19.57 10.23 4.89
CA ASN A 214 20.64 9.67 4.06
C ASN A 214 21.17 10.66 2.99
N ALA A 215 20.72 11.92 3.03
CA ALA A 215 21.14 13.00 2.13
C ALA A 215 22.51 13.61 2.51
#